data_AF-A0A7S1KYG1-F1
#
_entry.id   AF-A0A7S1KYG1-F1
#
_cell.length_a   1.000
_cell.length_b   1.000
_cell.length_c   1.000
_cell.angle_alpha   90.00
_cell.angle_beta   90.00
_cell.angle_gamma   90.00
#
_symmetry.space_group_name_H-M   'P 1'
#
loop_
_entity.id
_entity.type
_entity.pdbx_description
1 polymer ?
#
loop_
_entity_poly.entity_id
_entity_poly.type
_entity_poly.pdbx_seq_one_letter_code
_entity_poly.pdbx_strand_id
1 'polypeptide(L)'
;AKAGKKADNTKTVADAKAGKKAVEEAITILQGFYGSGLVQYSKPIADRSGNTIGDLAPKTSYSGNYDGKGEASKGIFGLLQVILDDFDRTVSTVGSEETAAVQQFTSFESATQSAISAKRQDKANKETEVSTTEGEITTAQDAFKDAERLHKMAIEELSGLEAMCVEGEESFAERKAKREQEIAALKEALNILENWQA
;
A
#
# COMPACT_ATOMS: atom_id res chain seq x y z
N ALA A 1 10.81 17.43 -12.31
CA ALA A 1 9.63 17.51 -13.19
C ALA A 1 8.36 18.01 -12.48
N LYS A 2 7.84 17.33 -11.43
CA LYS A 2 6.59 17.75 -10.73
C LYS A 2 6.66 19.10 -9.99
N ALA A 3 7.72 19.34 -9.25
CA ALA A 3 7.92 20.64 -8.57
C ALA A 3 8.01 21.81 -9.55
N GLY A 4 8.60 21.57 -10.74
CA GLY A 4 8.62 22.54 -11.84
C GLY A 4 7.20 22.83 -12.37
N LYS A 5 6.43 21.78 -12.71
CA LYS A 5 5.05 21.93 -13.19
C LYS A 5 4.14 22.65 -12.18
N LYS A 6 4.25 22.33 -10.89
CA LYS A 6 3.50 23.03 -9.83
C LYS A 6 3.88 24.51 -9.73
N ALA A 7 5.17 24.82 -9.82
CA ALA A 7 5.66 26.21 -9.81
C ALA A 7 5.16 26.98 -11.04
N ASP A 8 5.23 26.36 -12.22
CA ASP A 8 4.77 26.95 -13.48
C ASP A 8 3.25 27.16 -13.50
N ASN A 9 2.46 26.20 -13.00
CA ASN A 9 1.01 26.33 -12.87
C ASN A 9 0.64 27.43 -11.85
N THR A 10 1.34 27.49 -10.72
CA THR A 10 1.13 28.54 -9.70
C THR A 10 1.42 29.92 -10.29
N LYS A 11 2.52 30.05 -11.03
CA LYS A 11 2.88 31.28 -11.73
C LYS A 11 1.84 31.64 -12.78
N THR A 12 1.40 30.69 -13.60
CA THR A 12 0.37 30.89 -14.63
C THR A 12 -0.93 31.41 -14.02
N VAL A 13 -1.38 30.86 -12.90
CA VAL A 13 -2.57 31.34 -12.19
C VAL A 13 -2.34 32.74 -11.60
N ALA A 14 -1.14 33.02 -11.07
CA ALA A 14 -0.81 34.35 -10.54
C ALA A 14 -0.80 35.42 -11.65
N ASP A 15 -0.13 35.13 -12.76
CA ASP A 15 -0.03 36.01 -13.93
C ASP A 15 -1.41 36.23 -14.55
N ALA A 16 -2.23 35.17 -14.66
CA ALA A 16 -3.61 35.28 -15.17
C ALA A 16 -4.50 36.15 -14.26
N LYS A 17 -4.37 36.06 -12.94
CA LYS A 17 -5.08 36.93 -11.99
C LYS A 17 -4.64 38.39 -12.10
N ALA A 18 -3.34 38.64 -12.26
CA ALA A 18 -2.81 39.99 -12.46
C ALA A 18 -3.30 40.58 -13.79
N GLY A 19 -3.26 39.80 -14.87
CA GLY A 19 -3.77 40.18 -16.18
C GLY A 19 -5.27 40.47 -16.16
N LYS A 20 -6.07 39.62 -15.50
CA LYS A 20 -7.50 39.83 -15.27
C LYS A 20 -7.77 41.20 -14.67
N LYS A 21 -7.11 41.51 -13.54
CA LYS A 21 -7.28 42.78 -12.82
C LYS A 21 -6.93 43.98 -13.71
N ALA A 22 -5.83 43.89 -14.46
CA ALA A 22 -5.42 44.97 -15.37
C ALA A 22 -6.46 45.21 -16.49
N VAL A 23 -7.08 44.15 -17.00
CA VAL A 23 -8.14 44.25 -18.02
C VAL A 23 -9.43 44.83 -17.44
N GLU A 24 -9.82 44.46 -16.21
CA GLU A 24 -10.97 45.06 -15.50
C GLU A 24 -10.78 46.57 -15.29
N GLU A 25 -9.58 46.99 -14.87
CA GLU A 25 -9.21 48.40 -14.72
C GLU A 25 -9.26 49.13 -16.07
N ALA A 26 -8.74 48.52 -17.13
CA ALA A 26 -8.78 49.10 -18.48
C ALA A 26 -10.22 49.26 -19.00
N ILE A 27 -11.08 48.26 -18.81
CA ILE A 27 -12.51 48.35 -19.14
C ILE A 27 -13.16 49.51 -18.39
N THR A 28 -12.89 49.65 -17.09
CA THR A 28 -13.45 50.72 -16.24
C THR A 28 -13.03 52.11 -16.73
N ILE A 29 -11.74 52.30 -17.04
CA ILE A 29 -11.21 53.57 -17.56
C ILE A 29 -11.84 53.92 -18.91
N LEU A 30 -11.92 52.94 -19.82
CA LEU A 30 -12.52 53.15 -21.14
C LEU A 30 -14.02 53.46 -21.05
N GLN A 31 -14.76 52.82 -20.14
CA GLN A 31 -16.18 53.14 -19.89
C GLN A 31 -16.35 54.59 -19.41
N GLY A 32 -15.43 55.09 -18.60
CA GLY A 32 -15.42 56.48 -18.16
C GLY A 32 -15.15 57.48 -19.28
N PHE A 33 -14.28 57.14 -20.24
CA PHE A 33 -13.93 58.00 -21.38
C PHE A 33 -15.01 58.05 -22.47
N TYR A 34 -15.62 56.91 -22.78
CA TYR A 34 -16.60 56.76 -23.87
C TYR A 34 -18.06 56.98 -23.43
N GLY A 35 -18.31 57.09 -22.12
CA GLY A 35 -19.64 57.24 -21.53
C GLY A 35 -20.47 55.95 -21.57
N SER A 36 -21.44 55.83 -20.66
CA SER A 36 -22.37 54.68 -20.57
C SER A 36 -23.20 54.42 -21.84
N GLY A 37 -23.21 55.33 -22.83
CA GLY A 37 -23.99 55.20 -24.06
C GLY A 37 -23.49 54.13 -25.05
N LEU A 38 -22.33 53.52 -24.80
CA LEU A 38 -21.76 52.46 -25.65
C LEU A 38 -21.85 51.06 -25.03
N VAL A 39 -22.22 50.98 -23.74
CA VAL A 39 -22.52 49.74 -23.04
C VAL A 39 -24.03 49.53 -23.14
N GLN A 40 -24.48 48.41 -23.70
CA GLN A 40 -25.92 48.08 -23.80
C GLN A 40 -26.60 47.80 -22.44
N TYR A 41 -26.10 48.33 -21.33
CA TYR A 41 -26.82 48.39 -20.06
C TYR A 41 -26.11 49.33 -19.06
N SER A 42 -26.76 50.41 -18.62
CA SER A 42 -26.52 50.96 -17.28
C SER A 42 -27.72 51.75 -16.77
N LYS A 43 -28.05 51.55 -15.49
CA LYS A 43 -28.76 52.54 -14.67
C LYS A 43 -27.69 53.48 -14.12
N PRO A 44 -27.85 54.82 -14.16
CA PRO A 44 -26.76 55.74 -13.83
C PRO A 44 -26.42 55.65 -12.33
N ILE A 45 -25.13 55.53 -12.00
CA ILE A 45 -24.62 55.73 -10.64
C ILE A 45 -23.94 57.10 -10.63
N ALA A 46 -24.50 58.04 -9.86
CA ALA A 46 -23.94 59.36 -9.59
C ALA A 46 -23.40 59.43 -8.16
N ASP A 47 -22.40 60.28 -7.90
CA ASP A 47 -21.94 60.54 -6.54
C ASP A 47 -22.99 61.33 -5.72
N ARG A 48 -22.74 61.52 -4.42
CA ARG A 48 -23.63 62.29 -3.52
C ARG A 48 -23.79 63.76 -3.93
N SER A 49 -22.94 64.25 -4.81
CA SER A 49 -22.93 65.61 -5.34
C SER A 49 -23.55 65.70 -6.74
N GLY A 50 -24.04 64.58 -7.29
CA GLY A 50 -24.69 64.52 -8.61
C GLY A 50 -23.71 64.50 -9.79
N ASN A 51 -22.41 64.38 -9.56
CA ASN A 51 -21.43 64.33 -10.64
C ASN A 51 -21.38 62.93 -11.26
N THR A 52 -21.27 62.90 -12.58
CA THR A 52 -21.05 61.69 -13.36
C THR A 52 -19.57 61.53 -13.66
N ILE A 53 -19.14 60.32 -14.04
CA ILE A 53 -17.75 60.06 -14.44
C ILE A 53 -17.31 60.99 -15.60
N GLY A 54 -18.24 61.43 -16.46
CA GLY A 54 -17.97 62.37 -17.56
C GLY A 54 -17.55 63.76 -17.09
N ASP A 55 -17.99 64.19 -15.91
CA ASP A 55 -17.67 65.50 -15.33
C ASP A 55 -16.26 65.54 -14.72
N LEU A 56 -15.68 64.36 -14.47
CA LEU A 56 -14.35 64.18 -13.88
C LEU A 56 -13.27 63.80 -14.91
N ALA A 57 -13.62 63.75 -16.20
CA ALA A 57 -12.69 63.39 -17.25
C ALA A 57 -11.56 64.45 -17.40
N PRO A 58 -10.28 64.04 -17.56
CA PRO A 58 -9.18 64.98 -17.76
C PRO A 58 -9.38 65.80 -19.03
N LYS A 59 -9.18 67.12 -18.96
CA LYS A 59 -9.17 67.97 -20.16
C LYS A 59 -8.00 67.58 -21.06
N THR A 60 -8.29 66.94 -22.18
CA THR A 60 -7.27 66.54 -23.16
C THR A 60 -6.71 67.77 -23.88
N SER A 61 -5.40 67.78 -24.16
CA SER A 61 -4.64 68.90 -24.74
C SER A 61 -4.88 69.12 -26.25
N TYR A 62 -5.91 68.51 -26.83
CA TYR A 62 -6.15 68.47 -28.27
C TYR A 62 -7.33 69.38 -28.64
N SER A 63 -7.09 70.38 -29.50
CA SER A 63 -8.07 71.39 -29.93
C SER A 63 -8.77 71.03 -31.25
N GLY A 64 -9.07 69.74 -31.46
CA GLY A 64 -9.93 69.27 -32.55
C GLY A 64 -11.16 68.57 -32.00
N ASN A 65 -12.30 68.68 -32.70
CA ASN A 65 -13.54 67.98 -32.36
C ASN A 65 -13.36 66.47 -32.62
N TYR A 66 -12.67 65.78 -31.69
CA TYR A 66 -12.56 64.33 -31.70
C TYR A 66 -13.74 63.76 -30.92
N ASP A 67 -14.81 63.45 -31.64
CA ASP A 67 -16.07 62.94 -31.06
C ASP A 67 -15.96 61.49 -30.52
N GLY A 68 -14.75 60.93 -30.45
CA GLY A 68 -14.50 59.53 -30.15
C GLY A 68 -14.95 58.61 -31.28
N LYS A 69 -14.15 57.60 -31.64
CA LYS A 69 -14.60 56.57 -32.59
C LYS A 69 -15.57 55.59 -31.90
N GLY A 70 -16.76 56.06 -31.53
CA GLY A 70 -17.74 55.31 -30.73
C GLY A 70 -18.13 53.93 -31.29
N GLU A 71 -18.20 53.79 -32.62
CA GLU A 71 -18.44 52.49 -33.27
C GLU A 71 -17.23 51.54 -33.14
N ALA A 72 -16.00 52.05 -33.21
CA ALA A 72 -14.80 51.24 -33.03
C ALA A 72 -14.58 50.82 -31.56
N SER A 73 -15.03 51.62 -30.59
CA SER A 73 -14.93 51.26 -29.17
C SER A 73 -15.75 50.04 -28.79
N LYS A 74 -16.88 49.76 -29.45
CA LYS A 74 -17.69 48.54 -29.21
C LYS A 74 -16.89 47.27 -29.45
N GLY A 75 -16.09 47.23 -30.53
CA GLY A 75 -15.22 46.10 -30.85
C GLY A 75 -14.09 45.92 -29.83
N ILE A 76 -13.53 47.03 -29.33
CA ILE A 76 -12.47 47.01 -28.30
C ILE A 76 -13.01 46.48 -26.97
N PHE A 77 -14.21 46.90 -26.54
CA PHE A 77 -14.85 46.35 -25.35
C PHE A 77 -15.17 44.86 -25.49
N GLY A 78 -15.68 44.44 -26.65
CA GLY A 78 -15.92 43.03 -26.94
C GLY A 78 -14.63 42.20 -26.83
N LEU A 79 -13.52 42.69 -27.37
CA LEU A 79 -12.22 42.02 -27.27
C LEU A 79 -11.71 41.98 -25.82
N LEU A 80 -11.83 43.07 -25.07
CA LEU A 80 -11.42 43.10 -23.66
C LEU A 80 -12.27 42.17 -22.79
N GLN A 81 -13.57 42.03 -23.07
CA GLN A 81 -14.44 41.07 -22.38
C GLN A 81 -14.04 39.62 -22.71
N VAL A 82 -13.72 39.31 -23.97
CA VAL A 82 -13.22 37.98 -24.36
C VAL A 82 -11.89 37.67 -23.64
N ILE A 83 -10.97 38.64 -23.58
CA ILE A 83 -9.70 38.46 -22.86
C ILE A 83 -9.95 38.25 -21.36
N LEU A 84 -10.92 38.96 -20.78
CA LEU A 84 -11.31 38.78 -19.38
C LEU A 84 -11.83 37.36 -19.12
N ASP A 85 -12.74 36.88 -19.96
CA ASP A 85 -13.31 35.53 -19.88
C ASP A 85 -12.21 34.46 -20.07
N ASP A 86 -11.22 34.73 -20.92
CA ASP A 86 -10.06 33.85 -21.13
C ASP A 86 -9.15 33.76 -19.90
N PHE A 87 -8.92 34.89 -19.19
CA PHE A 87 -8.20 34.87 -17.92
C PHE A 87 -8.97 34.09 -16.85
N ASP A 88 -10.28 34.29 -16.75
CA ASP A 88 -11.12 33.54 -15.81
C ASP A 88 -11.11 32.04 -16.09
N ARG A 89 -11.24 31.65 -17.36
CA ARG A 89 -11.13 30.25 -17.79
C ARG A 89 -9.76 29.68 -17.44
N THR A 90 -8.69 30.44 -17.65
CA THR A 90 -7.32 30.01 -17.33
C THR A 90 -7.14 29.77 -15.83
N VAL A 91 -7.59 30.71 -14.99
CA VAL A 91 -7.50 30.60 -13.52
C VAL A 91 -8.29 29.38 -13.02
N SER A 92 -9.51 29.19 -13.53
CA SER A 92 -10.36 28.06 -13.14
C SER A 92 -9.79 26.71 -13.59
N THR A 93 -9.42 26.61 -14.88
CA THR A 93 -8.95 25.36 -15.49
C THR A 93 -7.64 24.91 -14.85
N VAL A 94 -6.61 25.77 -14.85
CA VAL A 94 -5.28 25.42 -14.32
C VAL A 94 -5.36 25.15 -12.81
N GLY A 95 -6.18 25.91 -12.07
CA GLY A 95 -6.38 25.67 -10.64
C GLY A 95 -7.06 24.33 -10.35
N SER A 96 -8.07 23.96 -11.15
CA SER A 96 -8.77 22.69 -11.01
C SER A 96 -7.88 21.49 -11.39
N GLU A 97 -7.13 21.60 -12.48
CA GLU A 97 -6.22 20.57 -12.95
C GLU A 97 -5.08 20.32 -11.96
N GLU A 98 -4.49 21.39 -11.40
CA GLU A 98 -3.46 21.27 -10.37
C GLU A 98 -4.01 20.59 -9.11
N THR A 99 -5.20 20.98 -8.66
CA THR A 99 -5.85 20.37 -7.49
C THR A 99 -6.10 18.88 -7.71
N ALA A 100 -6.66 18.52 -8.88
CA ALA A 100 -6.89 17.12 -9.24
C ALA A 100 -5.58 16.34 -9.34
N ALA A 101 -4.54 16.91 -9.96
CA ALA A 101 -3.24 16.27 -10.10
C ALA A 101 -2.56 16.03 -8.74
N VAL A 102 -2.64 16.99 -7.81
CA VAL A 102 -2.13 16.85 -6.44
C VAL A 102 -2.88 15.75 -5.70
N GLN A 103 -4.22 15.76 -5.73
CA GLN A 103 -5.03 14.76 -5.04
C GLN A 103 -4.77 13.34 -5.56
N GLN A 104 -4.77 13.16 -6.89
CA GLN A 104 -4.47 11.87 -7.51
C GLN A 104 -3.07 11.40 -7.14
N PHE A 105 -2.08 12.29 -7.14
CA PHE A 105 -0.73 11.92 -6.76
C PHE A 105 -0.61 11.54 -5.30
N THR A 106 -1.17 12.33 -4.38
CA THR A 106 -1.12 12.03 -2.94
C THR A 106 -1.84 10.71 -2.64
N SER A 107 -2.99 10.46 -3.27
CA SER A 107 -3.69 9.18 -3.14
C SER A 107 -2.86 8.02 -3.68
N PHE A 108 -2.27 8.17 -4.88
CA PHE A 108 -1.41 7.16 -5.48
C PHE A 108 -0.15 6.89 -4.62
N GLU A 109 0.51 7.94 -4.13
CA GLU A 109 1.70 7.84 -3.28
C GLU A 109 1.37 7.12 -1.97
N SER A 110 0.29 7.52 -1.29
CA SER A 110 -0.16 6.88 -0.06
C SER A 110 -0.52 5.42 -0.27
N ALA A 111 -1.33 5.10 -1.29
CA ALA A 111 -1.71 3.73 -1.62
C ALA A 111 -0.48 2.86 -1.96
N THR A 112 0.47 3.43 -2.71
CA THR A 112 1.71 2.73 -3.08
C THR A 112 2.59 2.49 -1.86
N GLN A 113 2.77 3.48 -0.99
CA GLN A 113 3.56 3.32 0.24
C GLN A 113 2.94 2.28 1.17
N SER A 114 1.63 2.30 1.37
CA SER A 114 0.91 1.29 2.15
C SER A 114 1.07 -0.10 1.55
N ALA A 115 0.93 -0.25 0.22
CA ALA A 115 1.12 -1.52 -0.47
C ALA A 115 2.57 -2.03 -0.34
N ILE A 116 3.57 -1.17 -0.50
CA ILE A 116 4.98 -1.52 -0.31
C ILE A 116 5.24 -1.99 1.13
N SER A 117 4.71 -1.28 2.12
CA SER A 117 4.88 -1.65 3.53
C SER A 117 4.27 -3.03 3.82
N ALA A 118 3.02 -3.24 3.40
CA ALA A 118 2.33 -4.51 3.54
C ALA A 118 3.11 -5.66 2.85
N LYS A 119 3.59 -5.44 1.62
CA LYS A 119 4.36 -6.46 0.90
C LYS A 119 5.73 -6.75 1.49
N ARG A 120 6.39 -5.76 2.10
CA ARG A 120 7.63 -5.98 2.86
C ARG A 120 7.37 -6.81 4.11
N GLN A 121 6.29 -6.55 4.83
CA GLN A 121 5.90 -7.33 5.99
C GLN A 121 5.50 -8.77 5.60
N ASP A 122 4.68 -8.94 4.57
CA ASP A 122 4.31 -10.26 4.03
C ASP A 122 5.56 -11.06 3.67
N LYS A 123 6.53 -10.44 2.99
CA LYS A 123 7.79 -11.07 2.62
C LYS A 123 8.57 -11.52 3.86
N ALA A 124 8.77 -10.64 4.85
CA ALA A 124 9.53 -10.97 6.06
C ALA A 124 8.86 -12.10 6.87
N ASN A 125 7.53 -12.10 6.96
CA ASN A 125 6.78 -13.18 7.58
C ASN A 125 6.99 -14.50 6.84
N LYS A 126 6.91 -14.50 5.51
CA LYS A 126 7.12 -15.70 4.70
C LYS A 126 8.56 -16.21 4.74
N GLU A 127 9.56 -15.34 4.76
CA GLU A 127 10.97 -15.74 4.97
C GLU A 127 11.17 -16.41 6.34
N THR A 128 10.49 -15.90 7.37
CA THR A 128 10.49 -16.51 8.71
C THR A 128 9.79 -17.88 8.72
N GLU A 129 8.62 -17.98 8.10
CA GLU A 129 7.89 -19.25 7.97
C GLU A 129 8.73 -20.31 7.25
N VAL A 130 9.39 -19.95 6.14
CA VAL A 130 10.29 -20.86 5.41
C VAL A 130 11.40 -21.36 6.33
N SER A 131 12.10 -20.46 7.04
CA SER A 131 13.18 -20.86 7.94
C SER A 131 12.69 -21.76 9.09
N THR A 132 11.52 -21.48 9.67
CA THR A 132 10.93 -22.34 10.70
C THR A 132 10.59 -23.71 10.14
N THR A 133 9.90 -23.78 8.99
CA THR A 133 9.53 -25.04 8.37
C THR A 133 10.75 -25.87 7.96
N GLU A 134 11.83 -25.27 7.48
CA GLU A 134 13.09 -25.98 7.19
C GLU A 134 13.70 -26.60 8.46
N GLY A 135 13.65 -25.89 9.59
CA GLY A 135 14.08 -26.42 10.88
C GLY A 135 13.21 -27.57 11.37
N GLU A 136 11.89 -27.47 11.21
CA GLU A 136 10.94 -28.55 11.54
C GLU A 136 11.17 -29.79 10.67
N ILE A 137 11.40 -29.61 9.36
CA ILE A 137 11.72 -30.71 8.43
C ILE A 137 12.99 -31.43 8.87
N THR A 138 14.04 -30.68 9.19
CA THR A 138 15.32 -31.27 9.64
C THR A 138 15.11 -32.07 10.93
N THR A 139 14.42 -31.49 11.90
CA THR A 139 14.08 -32.15 13.17
C THR A 139 13.29 -33.44 12.95
N ALA A 140 12.27 -33.40 12.08
CA ALA A 140 11.45 -34.56 11.76
C ALA A 140 12.25 -35.65 11.04
N GLN A 141 13.15 -35.28 10.13
CA GLN A 141 14.03 -36.24 9.45
C GLN A 141 14.98 -36.95 10.41
N ASP A 142 15.55 -36.23 11.37
CA ASP A 142 16.44 -36.84 12.37
C ASP A 142 15.68 -37.76 13.32
N ALA A 143 14.50 -37.32 13.81
CA ALA A 143 13.62 -38.17 14.62
C ALA A 143 13.18 -39.44 13.87
N PHE A 144 12.90 -39.33 12.56
CA PHE A 144 12.56 -40.48 11.72
C PHE A 144 13.73 -41.48 11.63
N LYS A 145 14.94 -41.01 11.35
CA LYS A 145 16.14 -41.89 11.29
C LYS A 145 16.40 -42.58 12.62
N ASP A 146 16.25 -41.86 13.74
CA ASP A 146 16.41 -42.44 15.07
C ASP A 146 15.33 -43.49 15.35
N ALA A 147 14.08 -43.23 14.98
CA ALA A 147 13.00 -44.20 15.12
C ALA A 147 13.25 -45.46 14.27
N GLU A 148 13.70 -45.33 13.01
CA GLU A 148 14.08 -46.48 12.18
C GLU A 148 15.21 -47.30 12.81
N ARG A 149 16.25 -46.62 13.33
CA ARG A 149 17.36 -47.28 14.01
C ARG A 149 16.88 -48.05 15.24
N LEU A 150 16.08 -47.42 16.10
CA LEU A 150 15.53 -48.05 17.30
C LEU A 150 14.61 -49.22 16.95
N HIS A 151 13.79 -49.09 15.91
CA HIS A 151 12.92 -50.16 15.45
C HIS A 151 13.73 -51.38 14.97
N LYS A 152 14.79 -51.16 14.18
CA LYS A 152 15.69 -52.22 13.75
C LYS A 152 16.34 -52.93 14.94
N MET A 153 16.87 -52.16 15.90
CA MET A 153 17.46 -52.73 17.12
C MET A 153 16.45 -53.55 17.93
N ALA A 154 15.20 -53.07 18.05
CA ALA A 154 14.16 -53.78 18.76
C ALA A 154 13.78 -55.11 18.08
N ILE A 155 13.76 -55.15 16.74
CA ILE A 155 13.54 -56.39 15.97
C ILE A 155 14.68 -57.38 16.21
N GLU A 156 15.94 -56.92 16.15
CA GLU A 156 17.11 -57.77 16.39
C GLU A 156 17.10 -58.36 17.81
N GLU A 157 16.82 -57.53 18.83
CA GLU A 157 16.69 -57.96 20.22
C GLU A 157 15.54 -58.95 20.41
N LEU A 158 14.37 -58.66 19.83
CA LEU A 158 13.20 -59.54 19.92
C LEU A 158 13.50 -60.93 19.32
N SER A 159 14.16 -60.98 18.16
CA SER A 159 14.56 -62.24 17.53
C SER A 159 15.53 -63.04 18.40
N GLY A 160 16.49 -62.37 19.04
CA GLY A 160 17.42 -63.01 19.98
C GLY A 160 16.70 -63.59 21.21
N LEU A 161 15.76 -62.83 21.79
CA LEU A 161 14.92 -63.27 22.91
C LEU A 161 14.03 -64.45 22.53
N GLU A 162 13.41 -64.43 21.35
CA GLU A 162 12.55 -65.52 20.88
C GLU A 162 13.34 -66.84 20.74
N ALA A 163 14.55 -66.78 20.19
CA ALA A 163 15.44 -67.94 20.10
C ALA A 163 15.83 -68.49 21.50
N MET A 164 16.12 -67.61 22.45
CA MET A 164 16.53 -68.01 23.81
C MET A 164 15.37 -68.53 24.68
N CYS A 165 14.19 -67.93 24.53
CA CYS A 165 13.08 -68.12 25.47
C CYS A 165 11.94 -68.96 24.92
N VAL A 166 11.80 -69.13 23.60
CA VAL A 166 10.67 -69.82 22.98
C VAL A 166 11.12 -71.06 22.20
N GLU A 167 12.05 -70.92 21.26
CA GLU A 167 12.41 -72.02 20.35
C GLU A 167 13.10 -73.20 21.05
N GLY A 168 13.85 -72.95 22.12
CA GLY A 168 14.54 -73.98 22.91
C GLY A 168 13.82 -74.39 24.19
N GLU A 169 12.61 -73.89 24.46
CA GLU A 169 11.94 -74.15 25.72
C GLU A 169 11.35 -75.56 25.76
N GLU A 170 11.99 -76.46 26.51
CA GLU A 170 11.39 -77.76 26.85
C GLU A 170 10.05 -77.54 27.56
N SER A 171 9.04 -78.30 27.14
CA SER A 171 7.70 -78.17 27.70
C SER A 171 7.73 -78.47 29.21
N PHE A 172 6.80 -77.88 29.96
CA PHE A 172 6.66 -78.16 31.39
C PHE A 172 6.53 -79.67 31.67
N ALA A 173 5.88 -80.41 30.76
CA ALA A 173 5.73 -81.85 30.86
C ALA A 173 7.08 -82.59 30.73
N GLU A 174 7.92 -82.21 29.75
CA GLU A 174 9.26 -82.79 29.58
C GLU A 174 10.19 -82.43 30.75
N ARG A 175 10.14 -81.17 31.22
CA ARG A 175 10.82 -80.71 32.44
C ARG A 175 10.46 -81.57 33.64
N LYS A 176 9.15 -81.80 33.83
CA LYS A 176 8.64 -82.59 34.95
C LYS A 176 9.11 -84.04 34.85
N ALA A 177 9.01 -84.65 33.66
CA ALA A 177 9.42 -86.04 33.44
C ALA A 177 10.93 -86.26 33.71
N LYS A 178 11.80 -85.36 33.22
CA LYS A 178 13.25 -85.43 33.51
C LYS A 178 13.54 -85.30 35.00
N ARG A 179 12.88 -84.36 35.70
CA ARG A 179 13.01 -84.21 37.16
C ARG A 179 12.57 -85.46 37.91
N GLU A 180 11.46 -86.09 37.50
CA GLU A 180 11.00 -87.33 38.12
C GLU A 180 11.99 -88.49 37.90
N GLN A 181 12.58 -88.60 36.70
CA GLN A 181 13.65 -89.57 36.43
C GLN A 181 14.90 -89.31 37.28
N GLU A 182 15.32 -88.06 37.38
CA GLU A 182 16.47 -87.66 38.21
C GLU A 182 16.22 -87.96 39.69
N ILE A 183 15.03 -87.64 40.20
CA ILE A 183 14.63 -87.97 41.59
C ILE A 183 14.65 -89.48 41.81
N ALA A 184 14.18 -90.28 40.85
CA ALA A 184 14.21 -91.74 40.95
C ALA A 184 15.66 -92.26 41.01
N ALA A 185 16.53 -91.79 40.12
CA ALA A 185 17.94 -92.15 40.08
C ALA A 185 18.68 -91.75 41.37
N LEU A 186 18.42 -90.55 41.89
CA LEU A 186 19.00 -90.08 43.16
C LEU A 186 18.54 -90.93 44.35
N LYS A 187 17.26 -91.33 44.39
CA LYS A 187 16.74 -92.24 45.42
C LYS A 187 17.40 -93.62 45.34
N GLU A 188 17.63 -94.12 44.13
CA GLU A 188 18.31 -95.40 43.93
C GLU A 188 19.78 -95.32 44.38
N ALA A 189 20.50 -94.27 44.01
CA ALA A 189 21.87 -94.04 44.48
C ALA A 189 21.95 -93.91 46.01
N LEU A 190 21.00 -93.18 46.62
CA LEU A 190 20.91 -93.07 48.08
C LEU A 190 20.70 -94.45 48.73
N ASN A 191 19.77 -95.25 48.20
CA ASN A 191 19.50 -96.60 48.69
C ASN A 191 20.73 -97.51 48.59
N ILE A 192 21.49 -97.41 47.50
CA ILE A 192 22.78 -98.13 47.35
C ILE A 192 23.76 -97.69 48.44
N LEU A 193 23.90 -96.38 48.71
CA LEU A 193 24.81 -95.86 49.72
C LEU A 193 24.40 -96.24 51.15
N GLU A 194 23.10 -96.19 51.46
CA GLU A 194 22.56 -96.58 52.76
C GLU A 194 22.76 -98.08 53.02
N ASN A 195 22.55 -98.92 52.00
CA ASN A 195 22.78 -100.36 52.09
C ASN A 195 24.25 -100.78 51.92
N TRP A 196 25.16 -99.85 51.59
CA TRP A 196 26.59 -100.12 51.46
C TRP A 196 27.33 -100.05 52.81
N GLN A 197 26.75 -99.40 53.82
CA GLN A 197 27.30 -99.31 55.19
C GLN A 197 26.74 -100.36 56.18
N ALA A 198 25.92 -101.32 55.70
CA ALA A 198 25.45 -102.48 56.46
C ALA A 198 26.24 -103.74 56.10
#